data_AF-A0A239ER69-F1
#
_entry.id   AF-A0A239ER69-F1
#
_cell.length_a   1.000
_cell.length_b   1.000
_cell.length_c   1.000
_cell.angle_alpha   90.00
_cell.angle_beta   90.00
_cell.angle_gamma   90.00
#
_symmetry.space_group_name_H-M   'P 1'
#
loop_
_entity.id
_entity.type
_entity.pdbx_description
1 polymer ?
#
loop_
_entity_poly.entity_id
_entity_poly.type
_entity_poly.pdbx_seq_one_letter_code
_entity_poly.pdbx_strand_id
1 'polypeptide(L)' 'MKNLKQIVNNLIVDESGQDLIEYALVAALVGLGALVSMRSLANTISNAFNTVGNNLTSGI' A
#
# COMPACT_ATOMS: atom_id res chain seq x y z
N MET A 1 -36.17 -15.11 25.58
CA MET A 1 -34.92 -15.92 25.58
C MET A 1 -34.57 -16.22 24.13
N LYS A 2 -33.37 -15.90 23.66
CA LYS A 2 -32.99 -16.17 22.26
C LYS A 2 -32.75 -17.67 22.09
N ASN A 3 -33.38 -18.28 21.08
CA ASN A 3 -33.22 -19.70 20.79
C ASN A 3 -31.86 -19.97 20.13
N LEU A 4 -31.30 -21.18 20.35
CA LEU A 4 -29.99 -21.59 19.82
C LEU A 4 -29.89 -21.40 18.29
N LYS A 5 -30.98 -21.69 17.58
CA LYS A 5 -31.12 -21.50 16.13
C LYS A 5 -30.90 -20.04 15.71
N GLN A 6 -31.32 -19.10 16.54
CA GLN A 6 -31.20 -17.66 16.30
C GLN A 6 -29.77 -17.17 16.56
N ILE A 7 -29.05 -17.78 17.50
CA ILE A 7 -27.63 -17.51 17.76
C ILE A 7 -26.78 -17.99 16.57
N VAL A 8 -27.01 -19.22 16.10
CA VAL A 8 -26.29 -19.79 14.94
C VAL A 8 -26.56 -18.97 13.67
N ASN A 9 -27.80 -18.56 13.43
CA ASN A 9 -28.12 -17.74 12.27
C ASN A 9 -27.42 -16.38 12.29
N ASN A 10 -27.32 -15.75 13.47
CA ASN A 10 -26.62 -14.47 13.61
C ASN A 10 -25.10 -14.60 13.43
N LEU A 11 -24.50 -15.73 13.79
CA LEU A 11 -23.08 -16.00 13.56
C LEU A 11 -22.75 -16.23 12.08
N ILE A 12 -23.67 -16.83 11.33
CA ILE A 12 -23.50 -17.08 9.88
C ILE A 12 -23.63 -15.77 9.07
N VAL A 13 -24.42 -14.82 9.56
CA VAL A 13 -24.71 -13.53 8.91
C VAL A 13 -23.80 -12.41 9.44
N ASP A 14 -22.81 -12.74 10.28
CA ASP A 14 -21.91 -11.75 10.87
C ASP A 14 -20.88 -11.24 9.85
N GLU A 15 -21.21 -10.15 9.15
CA GLU A 15 -20.35 -9.49 8.16
C GLU A 15 -19.39 -8.45 8.78
N SER A 16 -19.30 -8.36 10.12
CA SER A 16 -18.54 -7.33 10.83
C SER A 16 -17.04 -7.24 10.45
N GLY A 17 -16.47 -8.32 9.90
CA GLY A 17 -15.10 -8.38 9.39
C GLY A 17 -14.95 -8.34 7.86
N GLN A 18 -16.06 -8.43 7.11
CA GLN A 18 -16.05 -8.49 5.65
C GLN A 18 -15.64 -7.16 5.02
N ASP A 19 -16.06 -6.05 5.63
CA ASP A 19 -15.71 -4.70 5.17
C ASP A 19 -14.22 -4.38 5.41
N LEU A 20 -13.66 -4.85 6.53
CA LEU A 20 -12.26 -4.59 6.90
C LEU A 20 -11.24 -5.28 5.98
N ILE A 21 -11.53 -6.50 5.51
CA ILE A 21 -10.60 -7.21 4.60
C ILE A 21 -10.59 -6.57 3.21
N GLU A 22 -11.71 -6.00 2.75
CA GLU A 22 -11.80 -5.32 1.46
C GLU A 22 -10.96 -4.03 1.46
N TYR A 23 -11.11 -3.18 2.48
CA TYR A 23 -10.26 -1.98 2.62
C TYR A 23 -8.79 -2.31 2.89
N ALA A 24 -8.50 -3.39 3.63
CA ALA A 24 -7.13 -3.83 3.88
C ALA A 24 -6.41 -4.24 2.58
N LEU A 25 -7.11 -4.92 1.67
CA LEU A 25 -6.57 -5.31 0.36
C LEU A 25 -6.30 -4.09 -0.53
N VAL A 26 -7.21 -3.11 -0.54
CA VAL A 26 -6.99 -1.83 -1.26
C VAL A 26 -5.78 -1.08 -0.69
N ALA A 27 -5.69 -0.97 0.64
CA ALA A 27 -4.56 -0.32 1.30
C ALA A 27 -3.22 -1.04 0.99
N ALA A 28 -3.22 -2.37 0.95
CA ALA A 28 -2.06 -3.16 0.58
C ALA A 28 -1.62 -2.90 -0.87
N LEU A 29 -2.56 -2.80 -1.81
CA LEU A 29 -2.25 -2.48 -3.22
C LEU A 29 -1.70 -1.06 -3.38
N VAL A 30 -2.28 -0.08 -2.69
CA VAL A 30 -1.77 1.30 -2.68
C VAL A 30 -0.37 1.36 -2.08
N GLY A 31 -0.14 0.68 -0.96
CA GLY A 31 1.17 0.59 -0.32
C GLY A 31 2.23 -0.07 -1.22
N LEU A 32 1.86 -1.13 -1.93
CA LEU A 32 2.74 -1.78 -2.91
C LEU A 32 3.09 -0.84 -4.07
N GLY A 33 2.11 -0.11 -4.60
CA GLY A 33 2.33 0.89 -5.66
C GLY A 33 3.25 2.03 -5.22
N ALA A 34 3.08 2.51 -3.98
CA ALA A 34 3.96 3.52 -3.40
C ALA A 34 5.40 2.99 -3.24
N LEU A 35 5.57 1.75 -2.76
CA LEU A 35 6.89 1.12 -2.59
C LEU A 35 7.65 1.02 -3.92
N VAL A 36 6.98 0.58 -4.98
CA VAL A 36 7.59 0.47 -6.31
C VAL A 36 7.96 1.87 -6.84
N SER A 37 7.07 2.85 -6.69
CA SER A 37 7.29 4.23 -7.15
C SER A 37 8.48 4.90 -6.45
N MET A 38 8.67 4.64 -5.15
CA MET A 38 9.80 5.18 -4.38
C MET A 38 11.16 4.74 -4.94
N ARG A 39 11.27 3.50 -5.46
CA ARG A 39 12.51 3.03 -6.10
C ARG A 39 12.84 3.81 -7.37
N SER A 40 11.83 4.07 -8.19
CA SER A 40 11.98 4.88 -9.41
C SER A 40 12.39 6.32 -9.08
N LEU A 41 11.75 6.91 -8.06
CA LEU A 41 12.09 8.25 -7.57
C LEU A 41 13.55 8.32 -7.09
N ALA A 42 14.00 7.36 -6.28
CA ALA A 42 15.38 7.30 -5.78
C ALA A 42 16.41 7.26 -6.93
N ASN A 43 16.14 6.45 -7.97
CA ASN A 43 17.00 6.38 -9.15
C ASN A 43 17.04 7.72 -9.90
N THR A 44 15.89 8.36 -10.06
CA THR A 44 15.78 9.67 -10.73
C THR A 44 16.59 10.73 -10.00
N ILE A 45 16.46 10.78 -8.66
CA ILE A 45 17.22 11.68 -7.80
C ILE A 45 18.72 11.42 -7.93
N SER A 46 19.14 10.14 -7.85
CA SER A 46 20.55 9.77 -7.95
C SER A 46 21.15 10.18 -9.32
N ASN A 47 20.42 9.94 -10.40
CA ASN A 47 20.82 10.36 -11.75
C ASN A 47 20.92 11.88 -11.89
N ALA A 48 20.00 12.63 -11.29
CA ALA A 48 20.05 14.09 -11.29
C ALA A 48 21.31 14.61 -10.57
N PHE A 49 21.62 14.08 -9.39
CA PHE A 49 22.84 14.45 -8.67
C PHE A 49 24.12 14.05 -9.40
N ASN A 50 24.16 12.86 -10.03
CA ASN A 50 25.30 12.45 -10.85
C ASN A 50 25.50 13.39 -12.04
N THR A 51 24.41 13.82 -12.68
CA THR A 51 24.46 14.79 -13.80
C THR A 51 25.03 16.13 -13.34
N VAL A 52 24.58 16.64 -12.19
CA VAL A 52 25.12 17.87 -11.60
C VAL A 52 26.60 17.71 -11.27
N GLY A 53 27.01 16.59 -10.65
CA GLY A 53 28.40 16.30 -10.34
C GLY A 53 29.28 16.27 -11.59
N ASN A 54 28.84 15.58 -12.64
CA ASN A 54 29.57 15.51 -13.91
C ASN A 54 29.70 16.87 -14.58
N ASN A 55 28.66 17.69 -14.55
CA ASN A 55 28.69 19.05 -15.10
C ASN A 55 29.67 19.94 -14.32
N LEU A 56 29.72 19.80 -12.99
CA LEU A 56 30.69 20.52 -12.17
C LEU A 56 32.12 20.07 -12.48
N THR A 57 32.38 18.76 -12.56
CA THR A 57 33.71 18.23 -12.91
C THR A 57 34.15 18.61 -14.33
N SER A 58 33.23 18.68 -15.29
CA SER A 58 33.56 19.01 -16.68
C SER A 58 33.72 20.52 -16.92
N GLY A 59 33.19 21.35 -16.02
CA GLY A 59 33.28 22.81 -16.10
C GLY A 59 34.47 23.41 -15.33
N ILE A 60 35.28 22.58 -14.66
CA ILE A 60 36.55 22.92 -14.02
C ILE A 60 37.66 22.32 -14.89
#